data_AF-A0A349LGU8-F1
#
_entry.id   AF-A0A349LGU8-F1
#
_cell.length_a   1.000
_cell.length_b   1.000
_cell.length_c   1.000
_cell.angle_alpha   90.00
_cell.angle_beta   90.00
_cell.angle_gamma   90.00
#
_symmetry.space_group_name_H-M   'P 1'
#
loop_
_entity.id
_entity.type
_entity.pdbx_description
1 polymer ?
#
loop_
_entity_poly.entity_id
_entity_poly.type
_entity_poly.pdbx_seq_one_letter_code
_entity_poly.pdbx_strand_id
1 'polypeptide(L)'
;MNLNRTDAPGAQVLFSLACLVVVVFGLRAAAPILLPSALALFLAVLSLPVMLWLRGHGIPKASAIVIPVLLNVAVVGLLLTFASQSVAELQRELPNYLNTLAQLQSDWVKNVETRMDVVLSDYITLELIDPGAVIGFASGAVGRIAQLLSMTFLVFLIMAFMLSEATVFPDKFRSLSRSSDEQDNRL
;
A
#
# COMPACT_ATOMS: atom_id res chain seq x y z
N MET A 1 19.21 -43.00 -32.29
CA MET A 1 19.65 -43.12 -30.89
C MET A 1 18.47 -42.66 -30.03
N ASN A 2 17.69 -43.62 -29.52
CA ASN A 2 16.46 -43.34 -28.78
C ASN A 2 16.83 -42.71 -27.43
N LEU A 3 16.53 -41.42 -27.27
CA LEU A 3 16.56 -40.76 -25.97
C LEU A 3 15.38 -41.31 -25.18
N ASN A 4 15.64 -42.37 -24.42
CA ASN A 4 14.70 -42.96 -23.49
C ASN A 4 14.20 -41.86 -22.56
N ARG A 5 12.96 -41.44 -22.81
CA ARG A 5 12.18 -40.53 -21.99
C ARG A 5 12.18 -41.12 -20.59
N THR A 6 13.01 -40.60 -19.70
CA THR A 6 12.90 -40.93 -18.28
C THR A 6 11.67 -40.20 -17.79
N ASP A 7 10.52 -40.84 -18.00
CA ASP A 7 9.26 -40.60 -17.33
C ASP A 7 9.44 -40.98 -15.85
N ALA A 8 10.36 -40.30 -15.17
CA ALA A 8 10.40 -40.26 -13.73
C ALA A 8 9.41 -39.16 -13.34
N PRO A 9 8.14 -39.50 -13.00
CA PRO A 9 7.15 -38.50 -12.62
C PRO A 9 7.68 -37.58 -11.51
N GLY A 10 8.56 -38.10 -10.64
CA GLY A 10 9.27 -37.32 -9.64
C GLY A 10 10.15 -36.20 -10.22
N ALA A 11 10.91 -36.43 -11.30
CA ALA A 11 11.81 -35.43 -11.88
C ALA A 11 11.04 -34.28 -12.56
N GLN A 12 9.94 -34.59 -13.25
CA GLN A 12 9.07 -33.58 -13.84
C GLN A 12 8.36 -32.75 -12.76
N VAL A 13 7.90 -33.40 -11.68
CA VAL A 13 7.31 -32.71 -10.53
C VAL A 13 8.33 -31.82 -9.82
N LEU A 14 9.57 -32.29 -9.61
CA LEU A 14 10.67 -31.52 -9.03
C LEU A 14 11.03 -30.30 -9.90
N PHE A 15 11.11 -30.48 -11.23
CA PHE A 15 11.39 -29.38 -12.15
C PHE A 15 10.25 -28.35 -12.19
N SER A 16 9.00 -28.80 -12.22
CA SER A 16 7.84 -27.91 -12.16
C SER A 16 7.76 -27.14 -10.83
N LEU A 17 8.09 -27.79 -9.71
CA LEU A 17 8.20 -27.14 -8.40
C LEU A 17 9.34 -26.10 -8.39
N ALA A 18 10.49 -26.43 -8.96
CA ALA A 18 11.61 -25.50 -9.06
C ALA A 18 11.23 -24.25 -9.88
N CYS A 19 10.59 -24.43 -11.04
CA CYS A 19 10.08 -23.32 -11.83
C CYS A 19 9.04 -22.48 -11.06
N LEU A 20 8.10 -23.12 -10.36
CA LEU A 20 7.10 -22.42 -9.56
C LEU A 20 7.76 -21.58 -8.47
N VAL A 21 8.72 -22.15 -7.73
CA VAL A 21 9.46 -21.43 -6.67
C VAL A 21 10.20 -20.22 -7.25
N VAL A 22 10.87 -20.38 -8.40
CA VAL A 22 11.57 -19.26 -9.08
C VAL A 22 10.59 -18.16 -9.47
N VAL A 23 9.44 -18.50 -10.04
CA VAL A 23 8.41 -17.52 -10.42
C VAL A 23 7.83 -16.81 -9.19
N VAL A 24 7.47 -17.55 -8.14
CA VAL A 24 6.93 -16.98 -6.90
C VAL A 24 7.96 -16.09 -6.21
N PHE A 25 9.23 -16.51 -6.17
CA PHE A 25 10.30 -15.70 -5.60
C PHE A 25 10.58 -14.46 -6.45
N GLY A 26 10.55 -14.58 -7.78
CA GLY A 26 10.67 -13.46 -8.71
C GLY A 26 9.53 -12.44 -8.51
N LEU A 27 8.29 -12.91 -8.40
CA LEU A 27 7.14 -12.05 -8.11
C LEU A 27 7.26 -11.38 -6.74
N ARG A 28 7.72 -12.10 -5.71
CA ARG A 28 7.97 -11.53 -4.38
C ARG A 28 9.08 -10.48 -4.41
N ALA A 29 10.15 -10.70 -5.17
CA ALA A 29 11.24 -9.75 -5.34
C ALA A 29 10.80 -8.51 -6.13
N ALA A 30 9.91 -8.68 -7.11
CA ALA A 30 9.34 -7.59 -7.90
C ALA A 30 8.20 -6.85 -7.18
N ALA A 31 7.69 -7.38 -6.07
CA ALA A 31 6.58 -6.81 -5.29
C ALA A 31 6.73 -5.30 -4.99
N PRO A 32 7.91 -4.78 -4.59
CA PRO A 32 8.09 -3.34 -4.32
C PRO A 32 7.81 -2.43 -5.52
N ILE A 33 7.84 -2.95 -6.74
CA ILE A 33 7.54 -2.21 -7.98
C ILE A 33 6.13 -2.56 -8.48
N LEU A 34 5.77 -3.85 -8.45
CA LEU A 34 4.48 -4.36 -8.93
C LEU A 34 3.31 -3.82 -8.11
N LEU A 35 3.42 -3.75 -6.78
CA LEU A 35 2.36 -3.22 -5.91
C LEU A 35 2.04 -1.75 -6.25
N PRO A 36 3.01 -0.82 -6.23
CA PRO A 36 2.72 0.56 -6.58
C PRO A 36 2.24 0.74 -8.02
N SER A 37 2.79 -0.04 -8.96
CA SER A 37 2.34 0.01 -10.36
C SER A 37 0.90 -0.46 -10.53
N ALA A 38 0.48 -1.52 -9.83
CA ALA A 38 -0.88 -2.04 -9.89
C ALA A 38 -1.88 -1.05 -9.29
N LEU A 39 -1.54 -0.44 -8.14
CA LEU A 39 -2.34 0.64 -7.54
C LEU A 39 -2.44 1.85 -8.46
N ALA A 40 -1.32 2.27 -9.05
CA ALA A 40 -1.30 3.37 -9.99
C ALA A 40 -2.18 3.12 -11.22
N LEU A 41 -2.13 1.91 -11.78
CA LEU A 41 -3.00 1.49 -12.89
C LEU A 41 -4.47 1.51 -12.47
N PHE A 42 -4.80 0.96 -11.30
CA PHE A 42 -6.15 0.95 -10.78
C PHE A 42 -6.71 2.37 -10.61
N LEU A 43 -5.93 3.27 -9.99
CA LEU A 43 -6.31 4.67 -9.82
C LEU A 43 -6.40 5.42 -11.16
N ALA A 44 -5.51 5.14 -12.11
CA ALA A 44 -5.58 5.70 -13.46
C ALA A 44 -6.89 5.29 -14.15
N VAL A 45 -7.25 4.00 -14.08
CA VAL A 45 -8.49 3.47 -14.67
C VAL A 45 -9.73 4.08 -14.01
N LEU A 46 -9.75 4.19 -12.68
CA LEU A 46 -10.83 4.87 -11.96
C LEU A 46 -10.94 6.37 -12.30
N SER A 47 -9.82 7.00 -12.64
CA SER A 47 -9.74 8.42 -12.97
C SER A 47 -10.02 8.73 -14.45
N LEU A 48 -10.07 7.73 -15.33
CA LEU A 48 -10.44 7.88 -16.74
C LEU A 48 -11.78 8.63 -16.96
N PRO A 49 -12.91 8.27 -16.30
CA PRO A 49 -14.18 8.98 -16.51
C PRO A 49 -14.08 10.46 -16.12
N VAL A 50 -13.40 10.76 -15.01
CA VAL A 50 -13.15 12.14 -14.57
C VAL A 50 -12.33 12.87 -15.64
N MET A 51 -11.26 12.26 -16.13
CA MET A 51 -10.42 12.83 -17.17
C MET A 51 -11.17 13.09 -18.48
N LEU A 52 -12.01 12.14 -18.93
CA LEU A 52 -12.82 12.27 -20.14
C LEU A 52 -13.84 13.40 -20.01
N TRP A 53 -14.47 13.53 -18.84
CA TRP A 53 -15.41 14.63 -18.55
C TRP A 53 -14.72 15.99 -18.61
N LEU A 54 -13.51 16.11 -18.04
CA LEU A 54 -12.69 17.32 -18.13
C LEU A 54 -12.31 17.66 -19.57
N ARG A 55 -11.93 16.66 -20.36
CA ARG A 55 -11.56 16.85 -21.78
C ARG A 55 -12.78 17.26 -22.62
N GLY A 56 -13.97 16.77 -22.29
CA GLY A 56 -15.23 17.20 -22.89
C GLY A 56 -15.55 18.68 -22.64
N HIS A 57 -15.02 19.25 -21.55
CA HIS A 57 -15.13 20.68 -21.22
C HIS A 57 -14.07 21.58 -21.90
N GLY A 58 -13.26 21.03 -22.82
CA GLY A 58 -12.26 21.81 -23.58
C GLY A 58 -10.94 22.04 -22.83
N ILE A 59 -10.69 21.33 -21.73
CA ILE A 59 -9.45 21.44 -20.95
C ILE A 59 -8.27 20.84 -21.75
N PRO A 60 -7.11 21.53 -21.83
CA PRO A 60 -5.94 21.05 -22.57
C PRO A 60 -5.36 19.75 -21.97
N LYS A 61 -4.70 18.94 -22.82
CA LYS A 61 -4.24 17.57 -22.48
C LYS A 61 -3.45 17.49 -21.16
N ALA A 62 -2.58 18.47 -20.88
CA ALA A 62 -1.74 18.48 -19.68
C ALA A 62 -2.55 18.68 -18.38
N SER A 63 -3.48 19.64 -18.35
CA SER A 63 -4.30 19.90 -17.17
C SER A 63 -5.34 18.80 -16.94
N ALA A 64 -5.81 18.14 -18.00
CA ALA A 64 -6.69 16.96 -17.89
C ALA A 64 -6.02 15.78 -17.15
N ILE A 65 -4.69 15.70 -17.08
CA ILE A 65 -3.95 14.68 -16.31
C ILE A 65 -3.68 15.18 -14.88
N VAL A 66 -3.26 16.44 -14.72
CA VAL A 66 -2.89 17.00 -13.42
C VAL A 66 -4.09 17.07 -12.46
N ILE A 67 -5.28 17.39 -12.97
CA ILE A 67 -6.47 17.55 -12.11
C ILE A 67 -6.89 16.22 -11.45
N PRO A 68 -7.05 15.09 -12.16
CA PRO A 68 -7.32 13.81 -11.52
C PRO A 68 -6.22 13.37 -10.55
N VAL A 69 -4.95 13.65 -10.86
CA VAL A 69 -3.84 13.35 -9.94
C VAL A 69 -3.99 14.13 -8.63
N LEU A 70 -4.21 15.45 -8.72
CA LEU A 70 -4.44 16.30 -7.54
C LEU A 70 -5.68 15.88 -6.75
N LEU A 71 -6.76 15.49 -7.43
CA LEU A 71 -7.96 14.98 -6.79
C LEU A 71 -7.66 13.74 -5.94
N ASN A 72 -6.93 12.77 -6.50
CA ASN A 72 -6.54 11.56 -5.75
C ASN A 72 -5.60 11.89 -4.58
N VAL A 73 -4.63 12.80 -4.78
CA VAL A 73 -3.76 13.28 -3.70
C VAL A 73 -4.58 13.90 -2.56
N ALA A 74 -5.57 14.73 -2.88
CA ALA A 74 -6.43 15.37 -1.90
C ALA A 74 -7.28 14.36 -1.12
N VAL A 75 -7.88 13.38 -1.81
CA VAL A 75 -8.68 12.32 -1.18
C VAL A 75 -7.82 11.47 -0.25
N VAL A 76 -6.66 10.99 -0.71
CA VAL A 76 -5.74 10.19 0.10
C VAL A 76 -5.21 10.99 1.28
N GLY A 77 -4.81 12.25 1.06
CA GLY A 77 -4.35 13.15 2.11
C GLY A 77 -5.40 13.36 3.19
N LEU A 78 -6.67 13.56 2.80
CA LEU A 78 -7.78 13.69 3.74
C LEU A 78 -7.99 12.39 4.52
N LEU A 79 -8.01 11.23 3.86
CA LEU A 79 -8.16 9.96 4.57
C LEU A 79 -7.02 9.74 5.59
N LEU A 80 -5.79 10.10 5.23
CA LEU A 80 -4.64 9.99 6.13
C LEU A 80 -4.71 10.95 7.31
N THR A 81 -5.17 12.19 7.12
CA THR A 81 -5.30 13.14 8.24
C THR A 81 -6.36 12.68 9.24
N PHE A 82 -7.52 12.24 8.75
CA PHE A 82 -8.59 11.70 9.60
C PHE A 82 -8.14 10.43 10.33
N ALA A 83 -7.50 9.49 9.63
CA ALA A 83 -6.97 8.28 10.26
C ALA A 83 -5.90 8.60 11.31
N SER A 84 -5.02 9.56 11.03
CA SER A 84 -3.97 9.98 11.97
C SER A 84 -4.56 10.62 13.22
N GLN A 85 -5.63 11.41 13.09
CA GLN A 85 -6.34 12.00 14.22
C GLN A 85 -6.96 10.91 15.11
N SER A 86 -7.68 9.94 14.52
CA SER A 86 -8.27 8.84 15.30
C SER A 86 -7.21 8.01 16.03
N VAL A 87 -6.05 7.75 15.40
CA VAL A 87 -4.93 7.05 16.04
C VAL A 87 -4.32 7.89 17.17
N ALA A 88 -4.15 9.19 16.97
CA ALA A 88 -3.62 10.09 17.99
C ALA A 88 -4.56 10.22 19.19
N GLU A 89 -5.87 10.24 18.96
CA GLU A 89 -6.89 10.27 20.00
C GLU A 89 -6.89 8.97 20.81
N LEU A 90 -6.82 7.82 20.14
CA LEU A 90 -6.68 6.51 20.79
C LEU A 90 -5.39 6.43 21.62
N GLN A 91 -4.28 6.99 21.14
CA GLN A 91 -3.03 7.05 21.91
C GLN A 91 -3.12 7.97 23.14
N ARG A 92 -3.89 9.06 23.06
CA ARG A 92 -4.12 9.96 24.20
C ARG A 92 -5.03 9.33 25.25
N GLU A 93 -6.02 8.55 24.83
CA GLU A 93 -6.93 7.87 25.76
C GLU A 93 -6.39 6.53 26.26
N LEU A 94 -5.47 5.89 25.54
CA LEU A 94 -4.78 4.64 25.94
C LEU A 94 -4.30 4.64 27.39
N PRO A 95 -3.55 5.64 27.90
CA PRO A 95 -3.14 5.68 29.31
C PRO A 95 -4.33 5.74 30.28
N ASN A 96 -5.42 6.42 29.92
CA ASN A 96 -6.64 6.45 30.75
C ASN A 96 -7.38 5.09 30.73
N TYR A 97 -7.38 4.40 29.59
CA TYR A 97 -7.85 3.01 29.49
C TYR A 97 -6.99 2.07 30.35
N LEU A 98 -5.66 2.21 30.30
CA LEU A 98 -4.73 1.45 31.12
C LEU A 98 -4.94 1.73 32.62
N ASN A 99 -5.16 2.99 33.01
CA ASN A 99 -5.48 3.35 34.40
C ASN A 99 -6.80 2.74 34.87
N THR A 100 -7.84 2.74 34.03
CA THR A 100 -9.13 2.11 34.35
C THR A 100 -8.97 0.59 34.53
N LEU A 101 -8.19 -0.05 33.66
CA LEU A 101 -7.88 -1.48 33.77
C LEU A 101 -7.03 -1.79 35.01
N ALA A 102 -6.05 -0.95 35.32
CA ALA A 102 -5.23 -1.07 36.52
C ALA A 102 -6.08 -0.89 37.80
N GLN A 103 -7.04 0.03 37.80
CA GLN A 103 -7.99 0.22 38.90
C GLN A 103 -8.88 -1.01 39.07
N LEU A 104 -9.49 -1.50 37.98
CA LEU A 104 -10.31 -2.72 38.00
C LEU A 104 -9.52 -3.94 38.47
N GLN A 105 -8.25 -4.07 38.04
CA GLN A 105 -7.35 -5.11 38.51
C GLN A 105 -7.02 -4.93 40.00
N SER A 106 -6.75 -3.71 40.46
CA SER A 106 -6.46 -3.44 41.86
C SER A 106 -7.65 -3.69 42.78
N ASP A 107 -8.87 -3.39 42.33
CA ASP A 107 -10.10 -3.67 43.08
C ASP A 107 -10.43 -5.16 43.11
N TRP A 108 -10.07 -5.89 42.05
CA TRP A 108 -10.11 -7.35 42.01
C TRP A 108 -9.09 -7.98 42.96
N VAL A 109 -7.84 -7.51 42.92
CA VAL A 109 -6.75 -7.99 43.78
C VAL A 109 -7.08 -7.71 45.25
N LYS A 110 -7.57 -6.52 45.59
CA LYS A 110 -7.99 -6.18 46.98
C LYS A 110 -9.13 -7.07 47.49
N ASN A 111 -10.11 -7.40 46.64
CA ASN A 111 -11.20 -8.33 47.00
C ASN A 111 -10.71 -9.77 47.21
N VAL A 112 -9.67 -10.18 46.48
CA VAL A 112 -9.02 -11.49 46.66
C VAL A 112 -8.13 -11.49 47.91
N GLU A 113 -7.37 -10.42 48.13
CA GLU A 113 -6.51 -10.19 49.30
C GLU A 113 -7.29 -10.26 50.61
N THR A 114 -8.43 -9.57 50.69
CA THR A 114 -9.30 -9.58 51.88
C THR A 114 -9.93 -10.96 52.15
N ARG A 115 -9.94 -11.87 51.16
CA ARG A 115 -10.40 -13.25 51.33
C ARG A 115 -9.29 -14.26 51.59
N MET A 116 -8.03 -13.94 51.25
CA MET A 116 -6.90 -14.89 51.27
C MET A 116 -5.69 -14.46 52.12
N ASP A 117 -5.66 -13.25 52.69
CA ASP A 117 -4.62 -12.73 53.60
C ASP A 117 -3.17 -12.74 53.03
N VAL A 118 -3.01 -12.41 51.74
CA VAL A 118 -1.69 -12.37 51.06
C VAL A 118 -1.46 -11.01 50.40
N VAL A 119 -0.48 -10.24 50.86
CA VAL A 119 -0.16 -8.89 50.35
C VAL A 119 0.62 -8.95 49.03
N LEU A 120 0.01 -8.51 47.93
CA LEU A 120 0.53 -8.45 46.56
C LEU A 120 0.85 -7.01 46.08
N SER A 121 0.62 -6.01 46.94
CA SER A 121 0.66 -4.58 46.58
C SER A 121 2.03 -4.01 46.18
N ASP A 122 3.14 -4.73 46.39
CA ASP A 122 4.50 -4.19 46.24
C ASP A 122 5.13 -4.42 44.85
N TYR A 123 4.49 -5.20 43.97
CA TYR A 123 5.10 -5.66 42.71
C TYR A 123 4.66 -4.90 41.45
N ILE A 124 3.77 -3.91 41.56
CA ILE A 124 3.25 -3.15 40.40
C ILE A 124 3.75 -1.71 40.50
N THR A 125 5.06 -1.52 40.30
CA THR A 125 5.62 -0.19 40.14
C THR A 125 5.28 0.36 38.75
N LEU A 126 4.72 1.58 38.74
CA LEU A 126 4.39 2.41 37.58
C LEU A 126 5.64 2.93 36.84
N GLU A 127 6.69 2.12 36.73
CA GLU A 127 7.94 2.43 36.02
C GLU A 127 7.83 2.05 34.53
N LEU A 128 6.62 2.17 33.95
CA LEU A 128 6.31 1.65 32.62
C LEU A 128 6.56 2.64 31.47
N ILE A 129 7.01 3.86 31.78
CA ILE A 129 7.38 4.86 30.75
C ILE A 129 8.89 4.88 30.61
N ASP A 130 9.41 3.92 29.85
CA ASP A 130 10.80 3.92 29.40
C ASP A 130 11.02 5.08 28.41
N PRO A 131 11.92 6.05 28.70
CA PRO A 131 12.27 7.10 27.75
C PRO A 131 12.76 6.56 26.39
N GLY A 132 13.27 5.33 26.31
CA GLY A 132 13.59 4.63 25.07
C GLY A 132 12.37 4.35 24.19
N ALA A 133 11.21 4.05 24.80
CA ALA A 133 9.95 3.84 24.08
C ALA A 133 9.44 5.12 23.42
N VAL A 134 9.64 6.27 24.07
CA VAL A 134 9.24 7.58 23.53
C VAL A 134 10.09 7.97 22.31
N ILE A 135 11.41 7.77 22.36
CA ILE A 135 12.32 8.06 21.26
C ILE A 135 12.13 7.06 20.10
N GLY A 136 11.93 5.78 20.41
CA GLY A 136 11.63 4.73 19.43
C GLY A 136 10.30 4.98 18.71
N PHE A 137 9.30 5.49 19.43
CA PHE A 137 8.02 5.87 18.84
C PHE A 137 8.15 7.09 17.92
N ALA A 138 8.86 8.14 18.34
CA ALA A 138 9.07 9.35 17.54
C ALA A 138 9.83 9.05 16.24
N SER A 139 10.94 8.30 16.32
CA SER A 139 11.72 7.89 15.14
C SER A 139 10.94 6.92 14.23
N GLY A 140 10.19 5.98 14.80
CA GLY A 140 9.31 5.07 14.06
C GLY A 140 8.16 5.79 13.35
N ALA A 141 7.60 6.83 13.95
CA ALA A 141 6.55 7.65 13.33
C ALA A 141 7.08 8.40 12.10
N VAL A 142 8.25 9.04 12.21
CA VAL A 142 8.90 9.72 11.07
C VAL A 142 9.22 8.72 9.96
N GLY A 143 9.75 7.55 10.29
CA GLY A 143 10.05 6.50 9.32
C GLY A 143 8.81 6.00 8.56
N ARG A 144 7.68 5.81 9.27
CA ARG A 144 6.41 5.40 8.64
C ARG A 144 5.85 6.49 7.73
N ILE A 145 5.91 7.75 8.15
CA ILE A 145 5.47 8.89 7.32
C ILE A 145 6.32 8.99 6.05
N ALA A 146 7.64 8.91 6.19
CA ALA A 146 8.57 8.95 5.06
C ALA A 146 8.31 7.80 4.08
N GLN A 147 8.07 6.58 4.59
CA GLN A 147 7.77 5.40 3.78
C GLN A 147 6.44 5.56 3.02
N LEU A 148 5.39 6.04 3.69
CA LEU A 148 4.09 6.30 3.05
C LEU A 148 4.22 7.38 1.98
N LEU A 149 4.97 8.45 2.24
CA LEU A 149 5.19 9.53 1.29
C LEU A 149 5.97 9.06 0.06
N SER A 150 7.02 8.26 0.25
CA SER A 150 7.79 7.67 -0.84
C SER A 150 6.94 6.75 -1.72
N MET A 151 6.17 5.85 -1.09
CA MET A 151 5.26 4.94 -1.80
C MET A 151 4.19 5.70 -2.58
N THR A 152 3.53 6.67 -1.93
CA THR A 152 2.47 7.48 -2.52
C THR A 152 2.99 8.33 -3.68
N PHE A 153 4.17 8.92 -3.53
CA PHE A 153 4.83 9.66 -4.60
C PHE A 153 5.10 8.78 -5.83
N LEU A 154 5.64 7.57 -5.61
CA LEU A 154 5.89 6.62 -6.70
C LEU A 154 4.59 6.21 -7.41
N VAL A 155 3.53 5.90 -6.66
CA VAL A 155 2.20 5.56 -7.20
C VAL A 155 1.67 6.70 -8.07
N PHE A 156 1.71 7.94 -7.60
CA PHE A 156 1.21 9.08 -8.37
C PHE A 156 2.06 9.39 -9.60
N LEU A 157 3.37 9.21 -9.53
CA LEU A 157 4.25 9.37 -10.68
C LEU A 157 3.92 8.34 -11.78
N ILE A 158 3.76 7.06 -11.41
CA ILE A 158 3.37 6.00 -12.35
C ILE A 158 1.96 6.27 -12.90
N MET A 159 1.02 6.71 -12.05
CA MET A 159 -0.35 7.02 -12.47
C MET A 159 -0.38 8.16 -13.48
N ALA A 160 0.39 9.24 -13.24
CA ALA A 160 0.51 10.36 -14.16
C ALA A 160 1.09 9.91 -15.51
N PHE A 161 2.10 9.03 -15.50
CA PHE A 161 2.66 8.45 -16.72
C PHE A 161 1.64 7.58 -17.47
N MET A 162 0.93 6.70 -16.76
CA MET A 162 -0.14 5.85 -17.32
C MET A 162 -1.25 6.68 -17.96
N LEU A 163 -1.74 7.74 -17.29
CA LEU A 163 -2.74 8.64 -17.85
C LEU A 163 -2.20 9.42 -19.06
N SER A 164 -0.92 9.82 -19.03
CA SER A 164 -0.27 10.47 -20.17
C SER A 164 -0.20 9.54 -21.38
N GLU A 165 0.32 8.32 -21.21
CA GLU A 165 0.36 7.30 -22.26
C GLU A 165 -1.03 6.97 -22.80
N ALA A 166 -2.03 6.80 -21.93
CA ALA A 166 -3.40 6.50 -22.33
C ALA A 166 -4.00 7.58 -23.27
N THR A 167 -3.53 8.83 -23.20
CA THR A 167 -3.96 9.89 -24.12
C THR A 167 -3.20 9.95 -25.43
N VAL A 168 -1.99 9.40 -25.50
CA VAL A 168 -1.09 9.44 -26.66
C VAL A 168 -1.18 8.16 -27.48
N PHE A 169 -1.51 7.03 -26.84
CA PHE A 169 -1.67 5.71 -27.47
C PHE A 169 -2.64 5.68 -28.67
N PRO A 170 -3.84 6.30 -28.59
CA PRO A 170 -4.80 6.28 -29.70
C PRO A 170 -4.27 6.98 -30.95
N ASP A 171 -3.54 8.08 -30.76
CA ASP A 171 -2.96 8.88 -31.85
C ASP A 171 -1.83 8.11 -32.55
N LYS A 172 -0.98 7.39 -31.78
CA LYS A 172 0.07 6.50 -32.32
C LYS A 172 -0.49 5.29 -33.06
N PHE A 173 -1.57 4.68 -32.56
CA PHE A 173 -2.18 3.53 -33.22
C PHE A 173 -2.83 3.92 -34.55
N ARG A 174 -3.48 5.09 -34.62
CA ARG A 174 -4.02 5.63 -35.88
C ARG A 174 -2.95 5.93 -36.92
N SER A 175 -1.77 6.41 -36.53
CA SER A 175 -0.70 6.66 -37.51
C SER A 175 -0.11 5.36 -38.06
N LEU A 176 -0.01 4.31 -37.23
CA LEU A 176 0.47 2.99 -37.68
C LEU A 176 -0.54 2.28 -38.60
N SER A 177 -1.83 2.27 -38.23
CA SER A 177 -2.90 1.70 -39.06
C SER A 177 -3.00 2.39 -40.43
N ARG A 178 -2.93 3.72 -40.45
CA ARG A 178 -2.98 4.48 -41.71
C ARG A 178 -1.78 4.21 -42.64
N SER A 179 -0.59 3.99 -42.07
CA SER A 179 0.60 3.66 -42.86
C SER A 179 0.59 2.24 -43.46
N SER A 180 -0.13 1.31 -42.82
CA SER A 180 -0.29 -0.07 -43.31
C SER A 180 -1.22 -0.12 -44.53
N ASP A 181 -2.32 0.64 -44.50
CA ASP A 181 -3.26 0.72 -45.62
C ASP A 181 -2.63 1.38 -46.87
N GLU A 182 -1.68 2.29 -46.67
CA GLU A 182 -1.00 3.02 -47.75
C GLU A 182 0.13 2.22 -48.41
N GLN A 183 0.64 1.19 -47.75
CA GLN A 183 1.58 0.21 -48.32
C GLN A 183 0.86 -0.91 -49.10
N ASP A 184 -0.35 -1.30 -48.67
CA ASP A 184 -1.16 -2.32 -49.36
C ASP A 184 -1.71 -1.80 -50.71
N ASN A 185 -2.05 -0.51 -50.79
CA ASN A 185 -2.51 0.14 -52.03
C ASN A 185 -1.38 0.45 -53.05
N ARG A 186 -0.14 0.05 -52.77
CA ARG A 186 1.02 0.22 -53.67
C ARG A 186 1.53 -1.09 -54.27
N LEU A 187 0.89 -2.22 -53.95
CA LEU A 187 1.11 -3.55 -54.53
C LEU A 187 -0.03 -3.90 -55.49
#